data_AF-X1G3E3-F1
#
_entry.id   AF-X1G3E3-F1
#
_cell.length_a   1.000
_cell.length_b   1.000
_cell.length_c   1.000
_cell.angle_alpha   90.00
_cell.angle_beta   90.00
_cell.angle_gamma   90.00
#
_symmetry.space_group_name_H-M   'P 1'
#
loop_
_entity.id
_entity.type
_entity.pdbx_description
1 polymer ?
#
loop_
_entity_poly.entity_id
_entity_poly.type
_entity_poly.pdbx_seq_one_letter_code
_entity_poly.pdbx_strand_id
1 'polypeptide(L)'
;KKQTFKEIWTTSPVLEKLRSREDLKGHCGICEYRAACGGCRARAYAYFGDLKAPDPGCINNQKAFLQLKKTEDTKHPTLSQTLA
;
A
#
# COMPACT_ATOMS: atom_id res chain seq x y z
N LYS A 1 15.75 15.50 -18.08
CA LYS A 1 16.46 14.39 -17.40
C LYS A 1 17.56 13.87 -18.33
N LYS A 2 18.75 13.54 -17.81
CA LYS A 2 19.92 13.13 -18.62
C LYS A 2 20.13 11.60 -18.71
N GLN A 3 19.35 10.80 -17.97
CA GLN A 3 19.46 9.34 -17.96
C GLN A 3 18.64 8.71 -19.08
N THR A 4 19.12 7.60 -19.63
CA THR A 4 18.37 6.76 -20.57
C THR A 4 17.19 6.10 -19.88
N PHE A 5 16.18 5.72 -20.65
CA PHE A 5 15.04 4.96 -20.12
C PHE A 5 15.49 3.65 -19.46
N LYS A 6 16.45 2.94 -20.07
CA LYS A 6 17.00 1.69 -19.53
C LYS A 6 17.60 1.91 -18.15
N GLU A 7 18.41 2.95 -17.97
CA GLU A 7 19.00 3.27 -16.67
C GLU A 7 17.93 3.59 -15.63
N ILE A 8 16.95 4.42 -15.95
CA ILE A 8 15.83 4.72 -15.03
C ILE A 8 15.10 3.43 -14.66
N TRP A 9 14.81 2.57 -15.64
CA TRP A 9 14.13 1.31 -15.41
C TRP A 9 14.93 0.39 -14.49
N THR A 10 16.23 0.20 -14.73
CA THR A 10 17.03 -0.77 -13.99
C THR A 10 17.50 -0.27 -12.63
N THR A 11 17.71 1.04 -12.46
CA THR A 11 18.39 1.59 -11.27
C THR A 11 17.54 2.48 -10.38
N SER A 12 16.31 2.82 -10.78
CA SER A 12 15.45 3.67 -9.95
C SER A 12 15.16 3.00 -8.59
N PRO A 13 15.50 3.65 -7.46
CA PRO A 13 15.23 3.11 -6.13
C PRO A 13 13.74 2.86 -5.89
N VAL A 14 12.86 3.68 -6.49
CA VAL A 14 11.41 3.49 -6.40
C VAL A 14 10.96 2.24 -7.15
N LEU A 15 11.49 2.00 -8.35
CA LEU A 15 11.13 0.81 -9.13
C LEU A 15 11.70 -0.45 -8.50
N GLU A 16 12.91 -0.39 -7.95
CA GLU A 16 13.49 -1.48 -7.17
C GLU A 16 12.65 -1.80 -5.93
N LYS A 17 12.27 -0.77 -5.15
CA LYS A 17 11.34 -0.92 -4.03
C LYS A 17 10.00 -1.51 -4.48
N LEU A 18 9.46 -1.15 -5.65
CA LEU A 18 8.21 -1.73 -6.16
C LEU A 18 8.34 -3.20 -6.60
N ARG A 19 9.51 -3.62 -7.10
CA ARG A 19 9.76 -5.00 -7.56
C ARG A 19 10.06 -5.94 -6.41
N SER A 20 10.74 -5.49 -5.36
CA SER A 20 10.99 -6.34 -4.19
C SER A 20 9.68 -6.71 -3.51
N ARG A 21 9.47 -8.02 -3.28
CA ARG A 21 8.30 -8.54 -2.58
C ARG A 21 8.65 -9.14 -1.22
N GLU A 22 9.93 -9.19 -0.85
CA GLU A 22 10.40 -9.84 0.39
C GLU A 22 10.09 -9.02 1.66
N ASP A 23 10.02 -7.70 1.52
CA ASP A 23 9.88 -6.73 2.61
C ASP A 23 8.49 -6.08 2.65
N LEU A 24 7.46 -6.75 2.12
CA LEU A 24 6.08 -6.28 2.23
C LEU A 24 5.59 -6.36 3.69
N LYS A 25 4.94 -5.29 4.16
CA LYS A 25 4.40 -5.20 5.53
C LYS A 25 2.97 -5.71 5.60
N GLY A 26 2.48 -5.92 6.83
CA GLY A 26 1.13 -6.43 7.08
C GLY A 26 0.96 -7.86 6.58
N HIS A 27 -0.26 -8.24 6.20
CA HIS A 27 -0.51 -9.61 5.74
C HIS A 27 0.21 -9.93 4.43
N CYS A 28 0.51 -8.91 3.61
CA CYS A 28 1.23 -9.07 2.35
C CYS A 28 2.62 -9.72 2.50
N GLY A 29 3.26 -9.59 3.67
CA GLY A 29 4.58 -10.20 3.94
C GLY A 29 4.54 -11.70 4.19
N ILE A 30 3.40 -12.22 4.65
CA ILE A 30 3.22 -13.65 5.01
C ILE A 30 2.23 -14.38 4.08
N CYS A 31 1.61 -13.66 3.15
CA CYS A 31 0.60 -14.20 2.24
C CYS A 31 1.19 -15.27 1.31
N GLU A 32 0.50 -16.39 1.15
CA GLU A 32 0.90 -17.46 0.20
C GLU A 32 1.00 -16.94 -1.24
N TYR A 33 0.19 -15.95 -1.61
CA TYR A 33 0.20 -15.33 -2.93
C TYR A 33 1.23 -14.21 -3.10
N ARG A 34 2.11 -13.96 -2.11
CA ARG A 34 3.10 -12.86 -2.13
C ARG A 34 3.94 -12.83 -3.39
N ALA A 35 4.29 -14.00 -3.95
CA ALA A 35 5.11 -14.09 -5.16
C ALA A 35 4.40 -13.64 -6.44
N ALA A 36 3.06 -13.64 -6.50
CA ALA A 36 2.28 -13.26 -7.68
C ALA A 36 1.48 -11.96 -7.45
N CYS A 37 0.94 -11.81 -6.25
CA CYS A 37 0.20 -10.65 -5.76
C CYS A 37 1.11 -9.79 -4.86
N GLY A 38 0.51 -9.09 -3.93
CA GLY A 38 1.14 -8.10 -3.06
C GLY A 38 0.13 -7.03 -2.65
N GLY A 39 -0.90 -6.80 -3.47
CA GLY A 39 -1.88 -5.72 -3.32
C GLY A 39 -1.51 -4.48 -4.15
N CYS A 40 -2.38 -3.48 -4.16
CA CYS A 40 -2.16 -2.22 -4.85
C CYS A 40 -1.13 -1.35 -4.11
N ARG A 41 0.02 -1.10 -4.74
CA ARG A 41 1.10 -0.24 -4.19
C ARG A 41 0.73 1.24 -4.18
N ALA A 42 -0.10 1.68 -5.14
CA ALA A 42 -0.62 3.05 -5.16
C ALA A 42 -1.51 3.33 -3.93
N ARG A 43 -2.42 2.41 -3.56
CA ARG A 43 -3.22 2.54 -2.33
C ARG A 43 -2.36 2.52 -1.08
N ALA A 44 -1.41 1.58 -0.99
CA ALA A 44 -0.49 1.52 0.15
C ALA A 44 0.22 2.87 0.37
N TYR A 45 0.74 3.47 -0.70
CA TYR A 45 1.38 4.78 -0.62
C TYR A 45 0.41 5.92 -0.30
N ALA A 46 -0.77 5.96 -0.93
CA ALA A 46 -1.75 7.01 -0.72
C ALA A 46 -2.26 7.09 0.73
N TYR A 47 -2.48 5.93 1.37
CA TYR A 47 -3.01 5.88 2.73
C TYR A 47 -1.93 5.92 3.82
N PHE A 48 -0.76 5.35 3.56
CA PHE A 48 0.28 5.16 4.60
C PHE A 48 1.60 5.89 4.31
N GLY A 49 1.76 6.51 3.14
CA GLY A 49 3.03 7.12 2.73
C GLY A 49 4.15 6.12 2.46
N ASP A 50 3.86 4.81 2.43
CA ASP A 50 4.85 3.75 2.25
C ASP A 50 4.41 2.73 1.20
N LEU A 51 5.22 2.59 0.15
CA LEU A 51 5.01 1.61 -0.93
C LEU A 51 5.00 0.15 -0.45
N LYS A 52 5.56 -0.11 0.74
CA LYS A 52 5.62 -1.45 1.35
C LYS A 52 4.51 -1.71 2.34
N ALA A 53 3.70 -0.71 2.67
CA ALA A 53 2.55 -0.89 3.56
C ALA A 53 1.54 -1.89 2.98
N PRO A 54 0.69 -2.49 3.84
CA PRO A 54 -0.41 -3.32 3.37
C PRO A 54 -1.34 -2.52 2.44
N ASP A 55 -1.92 -3.21 1.46
CA ASP A 55 -3.04 -2.63 0.70
C ASP A 55 -4.34 -2.78 1.53
N PRO A 56 -4.97 -1.68 1.99
CA PRO A 56 -6.16 -1.74 2.82
C PRO A 56 -7.40 -2.18 2.03
N GLY A 57 -7.34 -2.19 0.70
CA GLY A 57 -8.41 -2.73 -0.15
C GLY A 57 -8.41 -4.26 -0.24
N CYS A 58 -7.40 -4.94 0.32
CA CYS A 58 -7.33 -6.39 0.34
C CYS A 58 -8.07 -6.95 1.56
N ILE A 59 -8.88 -8.00 1.36
CA ILE A 59 -9.63 -8.67 2.44
C ILE A 59 -8.73 -9.17 3.56
N ASN A 60 -7.53 -9.65 3.24
CA ASN A 60 -6.56 -10.14 4.24
C ASN A 60 -5.91 -9.01 5.07
N ASN A 61 -6.09 -7.75 4.67
CA ASN A 61 -5.61 -6.57 5.39
C ASN A 61 -6.75 -5.77 6.04
N GLN A 62 -7.87 -6.40 6.39
CA GLN A 62 -9.01 -5.74 7.02
C GLN A 62 -8.63 -4.91 8.25
N LYS A 63 -7.67 -5.36 9.06
CA LYS A 63 -7.16 -4.60 10.21
C LYS A 63 -6.61 -3.22 9.81
N ALA A 64 -5.89 -3.13 8.70
CA ALA A 64 -5.34 -1.87 8.18
C ALA A 64 -6.48 -0.94 7.71
N PHE A 65 -7.50 -1.49 7.05
CA PHE A 65 -8.68 -0.72 6.66
C PHE A 65 -9.45 -0.14 7.86
N LEU A 66 -9.69 -0.97 8.88
CA LEU A 66 -10.40 -0.54 10.08
C LEU A 66 -9.64 0.55 10.86
N GLN A 67 -8.30 0.48 10.88
CA GLN A 67 -7.47 1.53 11.47
C GLN A 67 -7.62 2.86 10.72
N LEU A 68 -7.59 2.83 9.38
CA LEU A 68 -7.81 4.01 8.55
C LEU A 68 -9.18 4.64 8.78
N LYS A 69 -10.24 3.83 8.86
CA LYS A 69 -11.59 4.31 9.15
C LYS A 69 -11.68 5.04 10.48
N LYS A 70 -11.13 4.46 11.56
CA LYS A 70 -11.07 5.12 12.88
C LYS A 70 -10.32 6.46 12.84
N THR A 71 -9.25 6.56 12.06
CA THR A 71 -8.52 7.83 11.90
C THR A 71 -9.27 8.86 11.07
N GLU A 72 -10.09 8.44 10.11
CA GLU A 72 -10.98 9.35 9.37
C GLU A 72 -12.11 9.86 10.26
N ASP A 73 -12.74 8.96 11.03
CA ASP A 73 -13.84 9.31 11.95
C ASP A 73 -13.39 10.32 13.04
N THR A 74 -12.12 10.25 13.47
CA THR A 74 -11.56 11.19 14.44
C THR A 74 -11.15 12.54 13.84
N LYS A 75 -10.82 12.60 12.54
CA LYS A 75 -10.44 13.85 11.85
C LYS A 75 -11.64 14.60 11.27
N HIS A 76 -12.70 13.89 10.88
CA HIS A 76 -13.91 14.45 10.29
C HIS A 76 -15.17 13.79 10.89
N PRO A 77 -15.55 14.14 12.13
CA PRO A 77 -16.64 13.48 12.84
C PRO A 77 -18.02 13.61 12.18
N THR A 78 -18.19 14.53 11.23
CA THR A 78 -19.47 14.81 10.55
C THR A 78 -19.75 13.93 9.32
N LEU A 79 -18.75 13.21 8.79
CA LEU A 79 -18.92 12.32 7.62
C LEU A 79 -19.36 10.89 7.98
N SER A 80 -19.40 10.56 9.28
CA SER A 80 -19.79 9.23 9.77
C SER A 80 -21.32 9.03 9.85
N GLN A 81 -22.13 10.02 9.45
CA GLN A 81 -23.59 9.99 9.62
C GLN A 81 -24.41 9.58 8.38
N THR A 82 -23.78 9.23 7.25
CA THR A 82 -24.51 8.96 5.98
C THR A 82 -24.59 7.49 5.58
N LEU A 83 -24.45 6.56 6.53
CA LEU A 83 -24.73 5.14 6.31
C LEU A 83 -25.59 4.61 7.48
N ALA A 84 -26.85 5.01 7.46
CA ALA A 84 -27.94 4.32 8.15
C ALA A 84 -28.89 3.76 7.08
#